data_AF-A0A820RIV3-F1
#
_entry.id   AF-A0A820RIV3-F1
#
_cell.length_a   1.000
_cell.length_b   1.000
_cell.length_c   1.000
_cell.angle_alpha   90.00
_cell.angle_beta   90.00
_cell.angle_gamma   90.00
#
_symmetry.space_group_name_H-M   'P 1'
#
loop_
_entity.id
_entity.type
_entity.pdbx_description
1 polymer ?
#
loop_
_entity_poly.entity_id
_entity_poly.type
_entity_poly.pdbx_seq_one_letter_code
_entity_poly.pdbx_strand_id
1 'polypeptide(L)'
;MIEQLSYLLIILVPFGLIILSIICLLRSFKMAPRSENEKYFHEPITKSRKQFPSLKDSYSKYLSVIIPAYKEVDRLPVMMKDTMDYLEQRQV
;
A
#
# COMPACT_ATOMS: atom_id res chain seq x y z
N MET A 1 -23.22 26.95 37.36
CA MET A 1 -22.34 25.78 37.51
C MET A 1 -22.67 24.66 36.52
N ILE A 2 -23.94 24.23 36.43
CA ILE A 2 -24.37 23.15 35.51
C ILE A 2 -24.21 23.54 34.02
N GLU A 3 -24.60 24.75 33.64
CA GLU A 3 -24.42 25.27 32.27
C GLU A 3 -22.94 25.33 31.85
N GLN A 4 -22.05 25.78 32.74
CA GLN A 4 -20.62 25.83 32.43
C GLN A 4 -20.02 24.43 32.25
N LEU A 5 -20.53 23.44 33.00
CA LEU A 5 -20.12 22.04 32.88
C LEU A 5 -20.61 21.41 31.57
N SER A 6 -21.81 21.77 31.09
CA SER A 6 -22.33 21.27 29.81
C SER A 6 -21.54 21.83 28.62
N TYR A 7 -21.20 23.12 28.61
CA TYR A 7 -20.34 23.72 27.58
C TYR A 7 -18.94 23.08 27.53
N LEU A 8 -18.35 22.77 28.70
CA LEU A 8 -17.05 22.11 28.77
C LEU A 8 -17.09 20.72 28.10
N LEU A 9 -18.14 19.93 28.35
CA LEU A 9 -18.32 18.60 27.75
C LEU A 9 -18.51 18.66 26.23
N ILE A 10 -19.29 19.63 25.74
CA ILE A 10 -19.54 19.82 24.30
C ILE A 10 -18.24 20.10 23.53
N ILE A 11 -17.23 20.71 24.16
CA ILE A 11 -15.93 20.98 23.54
C ILE A 11 -14.97 19.79 23.71
N LEU A 12 -14.95 19.19 24.91
CA LEU A 12 -14.01 18.12 25.24
C LEU A 12 -14.26 16.84 24.43
N VAL A 13 -15.53 16.46 24.24
CA VAL A 13 -15.91 15.24 23.53
C VAL A 13 -15.46 15.24 22.06
N PRO A 14 -15.80 16.24 21.23
CA PRO A 14 -15.34 16.27 19.84
C PRO A 14 -13.83 16.41 19.74
N PHE A 15 -13.19 17.15 20.66
CA PHE A 15 -11.74 17.25 20.72
C PHE A 15 -11.08 15.88 20.99
N GLY A 16 -11.63 15.11 21.93
CA GLY A 16 -11.21 13.73 22.20
C GLY A 16 -11.42 12.80 21.00
N LEU A 17 -12.54 12.93 20.28
CA LEU A 17 -12.81 12.16 19.07
C LEU A 17 -11.85 12.50 17.93
N ILE A 18 -11.49 13.78 17.77
CA ILE A 18 -10.49 14.22 16.78
C ILE A 18 -9.12 13.63 17.13
N ILE A 19 -8.70 13.70 18.39
CA ILE A 19 -7.44 13.08 18.83
C ILE A 19 -7.46 11.58 18.57
N LEU A 20 -8.55 10.89 18.91
CA LEU A 20 -8.70 9.46 18.66
C LEU A 20 -8.61 9.13 17.16
N SER A 21 -9.28 9.90 16.31
CA SER A 21 -9.22 9.77 14.85
C SER A 21 -7.80 9.92 14.33
N ILE A 22 -7.07 10.95 14.78
CA ILE A 22 -5.67 11.18 14.40
C ILE A 22 -4.79 10.00 14.82
N ILE A 23 -4.94 9.48 16.04
CA ILE A 23 -4.20 8.30 16.52
C ILE A 23 -4.50 7.06 15.65
N CYS A 24 -5.78 6.84 15.29
CA CYS A 24 -6.16 5.74 14.41
C CYS A 24 -5.50 5.87 13.03
N LEU A 25 -5.57 7.06 12.40
CA LEU A 25 -4.95 7.32 11.11
C LEU A 25 -3.44 7.06 11.15
N LEU A 26 -2.74 7.58 12.16
CA LEU A 26 -1.30 7.37 12.32
C LEU A 26 -0.92 5.89 12.51
N ARG A 27 -1.80 5.09 13.12
CA ARG A 27 -1.58 3.63 13.25
C ARG A 27 -1.84 2.87 11.94
N SER A 28 -2.81 3.30 11.14
CA SER A 28 -3.13 2.69 9.84
C SER A 28 -2.02 2.84 8.81
N PHE A 29 -1.18 3.87 8.91
CA PHE A 29 -0.04 4.07 8.00
C PHE A 29 1.15 3.13 8.24
N LYS A 30 1.06 2.16 9.17
CA LYS A 30 2.12 1.17 9.34
C LYS A 30 2.13 0.21 8.15
N MET A 31 3.11 0.39 7.28
CA MET A 31 3.43 -0.54 6.21
C MET A 31 3.76 -1.90 6.84
N ALA A 32 3.02 -2.94 6.46
CA ALA A 32 3.27 -4.28 6.94
C ALA A 32 4.72 -4.68 6.61
N PRO A 33 5.45 -5.33 7.53
CA PRO A 33 6.78 -5.84 7.21
C PRO A 33 6.65 -6.86 6.07
N ARG A 34 7.59 -6.79 5.11
CA ARG A 34 7.67 -7.72 3.99
C ARG A 34 7.66 -9.16 4.52
N SER A 35 6.71 -9.98 4.04
CA SER A 35 6.66 -11.40 4.40
C SER A 35 7.91 -12.14 3.91
N GLU A 36 8.32 -13.20 4.63
CA GLU A 36 9.39 -14.09 4.16
C GLU A 36 9.06 -14.68 2.79
N ASN A 37 7.77 -14.85 2.47
CA ASN A 37 7.32 -15.34 1.17
C ASN A 37 7.63 -14.39 0.01
N GLU A 38 7.46 -13.08 0.24
CA GLU A 38 7.70 -12.03 -0.75
C GLU A 38 9.17 -11.84 -1.10
N LYS A 39 10.11 -12.38 -0.30
CA LYS A 39 11.56 -12.28 -0.57
C LYS A 39 12.03 -13.19 -1.70
N TYR A 40 11.19 -14.10 -2.17
CA TYR A 40 11.59 -15.12 -3.13
C TYR A 40 10.58 -15.25 -4.28
N PHE A 41 11.06 -15.72 -5.42
CA PHE A 41 10.25 -16.11 -6.57
C PHE A 41 10.49 -17.57 -6.92
N HIS A 42 9.53 -18.16 -7.64
CA HIS A 42 9.65 -19.52 -8.12
C HIS A 42 10.34 -19.53 -9.49
N GLU A 43 11.49 -20.20 -9.58
CA GLU A 43 12.18 -20.35 -10.87
C GLU A 43 11.53 -21.49 -11.68
N PRO A 44 11.01 -21.21 -12.89
CA PRO A 44 10.26 -22.21 -13.66
C PRO A 44 11.13 -23.38 -14.14
N ILE A 45 12.44 -23.15 -14.32
CA ILE A 45 13.37 -24.15 -14.85
C ILE A 45 13.79 -25.16 -13.78
N THR A 46 14.24 -24.67 -12.61
CA THR A 46 14.75 -25.53 -11.54
C THR A 46 13.66 -25.98 -10.57
N LYS A 47 12.44 -25.44 -10.69
CA LYS A 47 11.34 -25.62 -9.73
C LYS A 47 11.77 -25.34 -8.29
N SER A 48 12.69 -24.39 -8.12
CA SER A 48 13.24 -24.02 -6.82
C SER A 48 12.87 -22.58 -6.47
N ARG A 49 12.88 -22.32 -5.16
CA ARG A 49 12.60 -21.00 -4.61
C ARG A 49 13.90 -20.19 -4.58
N LYS A 50 13.97 -19.13 -5.39
CA LYS A 50 15.14 -18.23 -5.47
C LYS A 50 14.83 -16.88 -4.85
N GLN A 51 15.81 -16.30 -4.16
CA GLN A 51 15.65 -14.97 -3.57
C GLN A 51 15.62 -13.92 -4.68
N PHE A 52 14.76 -12.91 -4.54
CA PHE A 52 14.81 -11.74 -5.42
C PHE A 52 16.15 -11.01 -5.27
N PRO A 53 16.72 -10.45 -6.35
CA PRO A 53 17.90 -9.60 -6.26
C PRO A 53 17.60 -8.37 -5.41
N SER A 54 18.62 -7.88 -4.69
CA SER A 54 18.50 -6.64 -3.93
C SER A 54 18.67 -5.45 -4.86
N LEU A 55 17.94 -4.36 -4.59
CA LEU A 55 18.13 -3.09 -5.28
C LEU A 55 19.51 -2.46 -5.01
N LYS A 56 20.21 -2.94 -3.98
CA LYS A 56 21.57 -2.51 -3.64
C LYS A 56 22.65 -3.30 -4.39
N ASP A 57 22.28 -4.40 -5.03
CA ASP A 57 23.24 -5.20 -5.81
C ASP A 57 23.61 -4.46 -7.10
N SER A 58 24.75 -4.79 -7.68
CA SER A 58 25.13 -4.27 -8.98
C SER A 58 24.12 -4.70 -10.06
N TYR A 59 23.75 -3.76 -10.93
CA TYR A 59 22.87 -4.06 -12.05
C TYR A 59 23.57 -5.03 -13.01
N SER A 60 22.81 -5.97 -13.56
CA SER A 60 23.30 -6.95 -14.55
C SER A 60 23.05 -6.53 -16.00
N LYS A 61 22.14 -5.56 -16.20
CA LYS A 61 21.67 -5.07 -17.51
C LYS A 61 21.31 -3.59 -17.43
N TYR A 62 21.45 -2.88 -18.55
CA TYR A 62 20.89 -1.54 -18.71
C TYR A 62 19.53 -1.65 -19.39
N LEU A 63 18.49 -1.09 -18.76
CA LEU A 63 17.15 -1.02 -19.30
C LEU A 63 16.72 0.46 -19.34
N SER A 64 16.27 0.92 -20.51
CA SER A 64 15.63 2.22 -20.67
C SER A 64 14.22 2.00 -21.20
N VAL A 65 13.23 2.53 -20.49
CA VAL A 65 11.81 2.45 -20.88
C VAL A 65 11.28 3.87 -20.94
N ILE A 66 10.81 4.27 -22.12
CA ILE A 66 10.15 5.55 -22.32
C ILE A 66 8.65 5.32 -22.16
N ILE A 67 8.07 5.85 -21.09
CA ILE A 67 6.65 5.75 -20.82
C ILE A 67 6.00 7.08 -21.22
N PRO A 68 5.12 7.12 -22.24
CA PRO A 68 4.42 8.35 -22.59
C PRO A 68 3.40 8.68 -21.50
N ALA A 69 3.53 9.87 -20.90
CA ALA A 69 2.62 10.40 -19.88
C ALA A 69 1.32 10.96 -20.51
N TYR A 70 0.67 10.20 -21.39
CA TYR A 70 -0.57 10.60 -22.03
C TYR A 70 -1.78 10.04 -21.27
N LYS A 71 -2.64 10.94 -20.77
CA LYS A 71 -3.91 10.62 -20.09
C LYS A 71 -3.76 9.50 -19.05
N GLU A 72 -2.67 9.52 -18.30
CA GLU A 72 -2.33 8.44 -17.37
C GLU A 72 -3.40 8.29 -16.29
N VAL A 73 -3.96 9.41 -15.80
CA VAL A 73 -5.07 9.41 -14.83
C VAL A 73 -6.30 8.69 -15.35
N ASP A 74 -6.64 8.83 -16.64
CA ASP A 74 -7.81 8.15 -17.23
C ASP A 74 -7.54 6.66 -17.48
N ARG A 75 -6.28 6.31 -17.80
CA ARG A 75 -5.87 4.94 -18.14
C ARG A 75 -5.60 4.06 -16.92
N LEU A 76 -5.12 4.66 -15.83
CA LEU A 76 -4.71 3.93 -14.63
C LEU A 76 -5.87 3.10 -14.03
N PRO A 77 -7.11 3.61 -13.89
CA PRO A 77 -8.22 2.83 -13.36
C PRO A 77 -8.57 1.62 -14.23
N VAL A 78 -8.56 1.80 -15.56
CA VAL A 78 -8.86 0.71 -16.51
C VAL A 78 -7.77 -0.35 -16.47
N MET A 79 -6.50 0.06 -16.51
CA MET A 79 -5.36 -0.86 -16.42
C MET A 79 -5.39 -1.66 -15.10
N MET A 80 -5.74 -1.00 -13.99
CA MET A 80 -5.84 -1.65 -12.70
C MET A 80 -6.97 -2.67 -12.67
N LYS A 81 -8.15 -2.31 -13.22
CA LYS A 81 -9.26 -3.25 -13.35
C LYS A 81 -8.87 -4.49 -14.15
N ASP A 82 -8.33 -4.31 -15.36
CA ASP A 82 -7.93 -5.43 -16.22
C ASP A 82 -6.87 -6.32 -15.55
N THR A 83 -5.93 -5.71 -14.83
CA THR A 83 -4.89 -6.43 -14.08
C THR A 83 -5.50 -7.25 -12.95
N MET A 84 -6.41 -6.67 -12.17
CA MET A 84 -7.07 -7.38 -11.07
C MET A 84 -7.93 -8.53 -11.61
N ASP A 85 -8.74 -8.29 -12.65
CA ASP A 85 -9.56 -9.32 -13.30
C ASP A 85 -8.69 -10.49 -13.79
N TYR A 86 -7.52 -10.20 -14.39
CA TYR A 86 -6.56 -11.23 -14.84
C TYR A 86 -5.95 -12.04 -13.68
N LEU A 87 -5.63 -11.37 -12.57
CA LEU A 87 -5.01 -11.98 -11.40
C LEU A 87 -6.00 -12.84 -10.61
N GLU A 88 -7.24 -12.36 -10.43
CA GLU A 88 -8.31 -13.07 -9.73
C GLU A 88 -8.66 -14.39 -10.44
N GLN A 89 -8.70 -14.40 -11.77
CA GLN A 89 -8.88 -15.62 -12.57
C GLN A 89 -7.77 -16.67 -12.37
N ARG A 90 -6.63 -16.26 -11.80
CA ARG A 90 -5.45 -17.10 -11.55
C ARG A 90 -5.18 -17.33 -10.07
N GLN A 91 -6.05 -16.86 -9.18
CA GLN A 91 -6.02 -17.27 -7.79
C GLN A 91 -6.44 -18.75 -7.74
N VAL A 92 -5.43 -19.61 -7.58
CA VAL A 92 -5.58 -21.04 -7.25
C VAL A 92 -5.83 -21.18 -5.76
#